data_AF-A0A087UWV7-F1
#
_entry.id   AF-A0A087UWV7-F1
#
_cell.length_a   1.000
_cell.length_b   1.000
_cell.length_c   1.000
_cell.angle_alpha   90.00
_cell.angle_beta   90.00
_cell.angle_gamma   90.00
#
_symmetry.space_group_name_H-M   'P 1'
#
loop_
_entity.id
_entity.type
_entity.pdbx_description
1 polymer ?
#
loop_
_entity_poly.entity_id
_entity_poly.type
_entity_poly.pdbx_seq_one_letter_code
_entity_poly.pdbx_strand_id
1 'polypeptide(L)'
;MALSRRNESIGVYIAEHSNFCPVLATGLSALYSVLPRKLPHVAEDWHKFTAEDIAEMPELAMFLNSLEFCNAVIQVAHPMVQEQLMEYMYQGFLVPVLGPALHQNTVEEIIATTAYLELFLRTITEPILLQMFLKFILTSCYDGHLVLNSLVDRLGAQSRLCLVTMSLFRTLLDLNCEDVLFELVFRYLIPCTHVMVSQRSRVRDLDLYNQAADKFLSLIPASSVLHSNGNGSSLTTSQSTPVSSLPFTSVFSSLQNMPPGSRGGSLRLKRHQRSPSTSSFAFGEVERLQSQMLKFGTDFYANISEIQPSSYMDYLREAHRNVKTCT
;
A
#
# COMPACT_ATOMS: atom_id res chain seq x y z
N MET A 1 5.90 -21.93 24.98
CA MET A 1 5.71 -20.56 24.46
C MET A 1 5.04 -19.62 25.45
N ALA A 2 3.87 -19.93 26.02
CA ALA A 2 3.28 -19.05 27.05
C ALA A 2 4.21 -18.76 28.27
N LEU A 3 5.10 -19.70 28.61
CA LEU A 3 6.13 -19.50 29.64
C LEU A 3 7.18 -18.44 29.26
N SER A 4 7.49 -18.28 27.96
CA SER A 4 8.47 -17.27 27.53
C SER A 4 7.93 -15.86 27.66
N ARG A 5 6.60 -15.67 27.57
CA ARG A 5 5.95 -14.40 27.90
C ARG A 5 6.01 -14.06 29.39
N ARG A 6 6.02 -15.07 30.27
CA ARG A 6 6.05 -14.86 31.73
C ARG A 6 7.46 -14.69 32.28
N ASN A 7 8.47 -15.16 31.56
CA ASN A 7 9.86 -15.11 31.98
C ASN A 7 10.73 -14.58 30.85
N GLU A 8 11.13 -13.31 30.99
CA GLU A 8 11.94 -12.56 30.03
C GLU A 8 13.18 -13.34 29.57
N SER A 9 13.91 -13.94 30.52
CA SER A 9 15.14 -14.68 30.23
C SER A 9 14.92 -15.85 29.26
N ILE A 10 13.77 -16.53 29.35
CA ILE A 10 13.40 -17.62 28.45
C ILE A 10 13.00 -17.06 27.08
N GLY A 11 12.29 -15.93 27.06
CA GLY A 11 11.94 -15.21 25.83
C GLY A 11 13.15 -14.79 25.02
N VAL A 12 14.11 -14.11 25.68
CA VAL A 12 15.36 -13.67 25.07
C VAL A 12 16.21 -14.88 24.63
N TYR A 13 16.32 -15.91 25.46
CA TYR A 13 17.07 -17.11 25.09
C TYR A 13 16.50 -17.80 23.84
N ILE A 14 15.17 -17.93 23.72
CA ILE A 14 14.54 -18.50 22.53
C ILE A 14 14.80 -17.61 21.30
N ALA A 15 14.73 -16.29 21.43
CA ALA A 15 14.94 -15.38 20.30
C ALA A 15 16.40 -15.36 19.81
N GLU A 16 17.36 -15.29 20.74
CA GLU A 16 18.77 -15.07 20.39
C GLU A 16 19.57 -16.35 20.23
N HIS A 17 19.24 -17.41 20.97
CA HIS A 17 20.09 -18.60 21.08
C HIS A 17 19.42 -19.86 20.51
N SER A 18 18.16 -19.78 20.08
CA SER A 18 17.45 -20.91 19.48
C SER A 18 17.17 -20.68 18.00
N ASN A 19 17.24 -21.75 17.21
CA ASN A 19 16.80 -21.75 15.81
C ASN A 19 15.28 -21.93 15.66
N PHE A 20 14.50 -21.60 16.70
CA PHE A 20 13.06 -21.86 16.73
C PHE A 20 12.30 -21.13 15.61
N CYS A 21 12.47 -19.81 15.50
CA CYS A 21 11.78 -18.99 14.50
C CYS A 21 12.18 -19.34 13.05
N PRO A 22 13.49 -19.47 12.71
CA PRO A 22 13.91 -19.93 11.38
C PRO A 22 13.35 -21.31 11.00
N VAL A 23 13.34 -22.27 11.92
CA VAL A 23 12.85 -23.64 11.65
C VAL A 23 11.35 -23.64 11.38
N LEU A 24 10.56 -22.83 12.07
CA LEU A 24 9.13 -22.71 11.77
C LEU A 24 8.86 -22.07 10.42
N ALA A 25 9.54 -20.96 10.10
CA ALA A 25 9.34 -20.29 8.82
C ALA A 25 9.74 -21.19 7.63
N THR A 26 10.89 -21.86 7.73
CA THR A 26 11.36 -22.81 6.71
C THR A 26 10.47 -24.06 6.63
N GLY A 27 9.96 -24.54 7.77
CA GLY A 27 8.98 -25.62 7.82
C GLY A 27 7.69 -25.27 7.09
N LEU A 28 7.19 -24.05 7.24
CA LEU A 28 6.00 -23.56 6.52
C LEU A 28 6.24 -23.53 5.00
N SER A 29 7.40 -23.03 4.58
CA SER A 29 7.81 -23.03 3.15
C SER A 29 7.95 -24.44 2.58
N ALA A 30 8.46 -25.39 3.37
CA ALA A 30 8.56 -26.79 2.97
C ALA A 30 7.18 -27.43 2.83
N LEU A 31 6.27 -27.23 3.80
CA LEU A 31 4.90 -27.72 3.73
C LEU A 31 4.14 -27.12 2.55
N TYR A 32 4.33 -25.83 2.25
CA TYR A 32 3.74 -25.20 1.08
C TYR A 32 4.20 -25.87 -0.22
N SER A 33 5.49 -26.23 -0.30
CA SER A 33 6.05 -26.87 -1.49
C SER A 33 5.49 -28.27 -1.76
N VAL A 34 4.94 -28.92 -0.73
CA VAL A 34 4.26 -30.22 -0.82
C VAL A 34 2.80 -30.08 -1.30
N LEU A 35 2.20 -28.89 -1.19
CA LEU A 35 0.81 -28.67 -1.60
C LEU A 35 0.59 -28.96 -3.09
N PRO A 36 -0.58 -29.50 -3.47
CA PRO A 36 -0.93 -29.70 -4.87
C PRO A 36 -0.87 -28.39 -5.66
N ARG A 37 0.01 -28.35 -6.65
CA ARG A 37 0.14 -27.20 -7.56
C ARG A 37 -1.02 -27.09 -8.55
N LYS A 38 -1.68 -28.22 -8.82
CA LYS A 38 -2.86 -28.32 -9.68
C LYS A 38 -3.95 -29.01 -8.90
N LEU A 39 -5.12 -28.38 -8.82
CA LEU A 39 -6.25 -28.92 -8.06
C LEU A 39 -7.02 -29.93 -8.93
N PRO A 40 -6.99 -31.23 -8.59
CA PRO A 40 -7.64 -32.26 -9.40
C PRO A 40 -9.16 -32.25 -9.15
N HIS A 41 -9.96 -32.57 -10.19
CA HIS A 41 -11.42 -32.78 -10.09
C HIS A 41 -12.26 -31.58 -9.63
N VAL A 42 -11.78 -30.36 -9.86
CA VAL A 42 -12.49 -29.16 -9.47
C VAL A 42 -13.49 -28.71 -10.54
N ALA A 43 -14.76 -28.54 -10.16
CA ALA A 43 -15.84 -28.06 -11.04
C ALA A 43 -15.57 -26.66 -11.61
N GLU A 44 -16.25 -26.29 -12.70
CA GLU A 44 -16.04 -25.00 -13.38
C GLU A 44 -16.38 -23.77 -12.51
N ASP A 45 -17.29 -23.93 -11.55
CA ASP A 45 -17.79 -22.88 -10.65
C ASP A 45 -17.07 -22.83 -9.28
N TRP A 46 -16.08 -23.69 -9.07
CA TRP A 46 -15.31 -23.71 -7.85
C TRP A 46 -14.43 -22.47 -7.71
N HIS A 47 -14.46 -21.88 -6.52
CA HIS A 47 -13.83 -20.58 -6.25
C HIS A 47 -13.08 -20.53 -4.91
N LYS A 48 -13.26 -21.51 -4.02
CA LYS A 48 -12.62 -21.55 -2.69
C LYS A 48 -12.64 -22.95 -2.08
N PHE A 49 -11.73 -23.19 -1.14
CA PHE A 49 -11.71 -24.43 -0.35
C PHE A 49 -12.81 -24.41 0.73
N THR A 50 -13.48 -25.55 0.87
CA THR A 50 -14.45 -25.84 1.93
C THR A 50 -13.83 -26.71 3.01
N ALA A 51 -14.54 -26.93 4.12
CA ALA A 51 -14.07 -27.82 5.18
C ALA A 51 -13.96 -29.29 4.71
N GLU A 52 -14.80 -29.69 3.74
CA GLU A 52 -14.77 -31.03 3.14
C GLU A 52 -13.48 -31.21 2.33
N ASP A 53 -13.12 -30.22 1.49
CA ASP A 53 -11.88 -30.27 0.70
C ASP A 53 -10.63 -30.39 1.60
N ILE A 54 -10.63 -29.72 2.75
CA ILE A 54 -9.52 -29.79 3.72
C ILE A 54 -9.42 -31.19 4.33
N ALA A 55 -10.55 -31.86 4.58
CA ALA A 55 -10.57 -33.22 5.11
C ALA A 55 -10.08 -34.26 4.08
N GLU A 56 -10.31 -34.00 2.80
CA GLU A 56 -9.84 -34.87 1.70
C GLU A 56 -8.36 -34.68 1.36
N MET A 57 -7.76 -33.54 1.71
CA MET A 57 -6.37 -33.18 1.39
C MET A 57 -5.47 -33.14 2.64
N PRO A 58 -4.79 -34.24 3.01
CA PRO A 58 -3.98 -34.29 4.22
C PRO A 58 -2.79 -33.32 4.19
N GLU A 59 -2.19 -33.06 3.02
CA GLU A 59 -1.09 -32.10 2.87
C GLU A 59 -1.56 -30.67 3.21
N LEU A 60 -2.79 -30.33 2.82
CA LEU A 60 -3.40 -29.04 3.15
C LEU A 60 -3.68 -28.93 4.64
N ALA A 61 -4.24 -29.97 5.26
CA ALA A 61 -4.45 -30.02 6.69
C ALA A 61 -3.13 -29.87 7.47
N MET A 62 -2.05 -30.52 7.03
CA MET A 62 -0.72 -30.39 7.63
C MET A 62 -0.18 -28.96 7.55
N PHE A 63 -0.35 -28.29 6.40
CA PHE A 63 0.02 -26.89 6.25
C PHE A 63 -0.79 -26.00 7.20
N LEU A 64 -2.12 -26.16 7.23
CA LEU A 64 -3.00 -25.36 8.09
C LEU A 64 -2.68 -25.55 9.58
N ASN A 65 -2.42 -26.78 10.03
CA ASN A 65 -1.99 -27.04 11.40
C ASN A 65 -0.68 -26.31 11.75
N SER A 66 0.27 -26.25 10.80
CA SER A 66 1.50 -25.49 11.00
C SER A 66 1.27 -23.98 11.02
N LEU A 67 0.37 -23.47 10.18
CA LEU A 67 -0.01 -22.05 10.17
C LEU A 67 -0.75 -21.66 11.46
N GLU A 68 -1.68 -22.50 11.93
CA GLU A 68 -2.37 -22.34 13.21
C GLU A 68 -1.40 -22.39 14.39
N PHE A 69 -0.37 -23.23 14.32
CA PHE A 69 0.70 -23.24 15.30
C PHE A 69 1.45 -21.90 15.33
N CYS A 70 1.85 -21.36 14.16
CA CYS A 70 2.47 -20.03 14.08
C CYS A 70 1.56 -18.94 14.65
N ASN A 71 0.27 -18.98 14.32
CA ASN A 71 -0.77 -18.10 14.84
C ASN A 71 -0.82 -18.17 16.38
N ALA A 72 -0.87 -19.37 16.96
CA ALA A 72 -0.86 -19.55 18.42
C ALA A 72 0.46 -19.09 19.07
N VAL A 73 1.61 -19.33 18.43
CA VAL A 73 2.91 -18.85 18.93
C VAL A 73 2.93 -17.33 19.00
N ILE A 74 2.49 -16.65 17.94
CA ILE A 74 2.40 -15.18 17.90
C ILE A 74 1.47 -14.69 19.02
N GLN A 75 0.32 -15.36 19.21
CA GLN A 75 -0.64 -15.02 20.26
C GLN A 75 -0.07 -15.09 21.68
N VAL A 76 0.81 -16.06 22.00
CA VAL A 76 1.19 -16.39 23.39
C VAL A 76 2.67 -16.19 23.74
N ALA A 77 3.56 -15.99 22.76
CA ALA A 77 5.00 -15.92 23.00
C ALA A 77 5.47 -14.55 23.54
N HIS A 78 6.75 -14.49 23.90
CA HIS A 78 7.47 -13.25 24.21
C HIS A 78 7.53 -12.31 23.00
N PRO A 79 7.39 -10.98 23.14
CA PRO A 79 7.38 -10.04 22.02
C PRO A 79 8.58 -10.18 21.05
N MET A 80 9.80 -10.37 21.56
CA MET A 80 10.98 -10.59 20.70
C MET A 80 10.86 -11.84 19.82
N VAL A 81 10.28 -12.92 20.34
CA VAL A 81 10.05 -14.16 19.57
C VAL A 81 8.96 -13.94 18.52
N GLN A 82 7.93 -13.14 18.84
CA GLN A 82 6.88 -12.79 17.88
C GLN A 82 7.45 -11.99 16.72
N GLU A 83 8.20 -10.93 17.00
CA GLU A 83 8.82 -10.07 16.00
C GLU A 83 9.74 -10.86 15.06
N GLN A 84 10.63 -11.67 15.65
CA GLN A 84 11.56 -12.49 14.90
C GLN A 84 10.83 -13.55 14.04
N LEU A 85 9.80 -14.23 14.58
CA LEU A 85 9.02 -15.19 13.81
C LEU A 85 8.30 -14.51 12.64
N MET A 86 7.73 -13.32 12.86
CA MET A 86 7.08 -12.56 11.81
C MET A 86 8.05 -12.14 10.71
N GLU A 87 9.24 -11.68 11.07
CA GLU A 87 10.27 -11.32 10.11
C GLU A 87 10.70 -12.51 9.26
N TYR A 88 10.98 -13.66 9.87
CA TYR A 88 11.35 -14.87 9.14
C TYR A 88 10.20 -15.40 8.28
N MET A 89 8.94 -15.30 8.71
CA MET A 89 7.80 -15.67 7.87
C MET A 89 7.65 -14.74 6.67
N TYR A 90 7.83 -13.43 6.87
CA TYR A 90 7.73 -12.47 5.77
C TYR A 90 8.85 -12.65 4.75
N GLN A 91 10.10 -12.69 5.21
CA GLN A 91 11.30 -12.78 4.36
C GLN A 91 11.55 -14.20 3.84
N GLY A 92 11.11 -15.24 4.55
CA GLY A 92 11.39 -16.64 4.25
C GLY A 92 10.25 -17.42 3.60
N PHE A 93 9.01 -16.94 3.72
CA PHE A 93 7.83 -17.58 3.13
C PHE A 93 7.05 -16.64 2.20
N LEU A 94 6.53 -15.52 2.70
CA LEU A 94 5.63 -14.67 1.91
C LEU A 94 6.32 -14.11 0.66
N VAL A 95 7.43 -13.40 0.83
CA VAL A 95 8.14 -12.78 -0.30
C VAL A 95 8.74 -13.81 -1.26
N PRO A 96 9.56 -14.80 -0.82
CA PRO A 96 10.27 -15.67 -1.75
C PRO A 96 9.47 -16.88 -2.24
N VAL A 97 8.42 -17.32 -1.53
CA VAL A 97 7.62 -18.50 -1.93
C VAL A 97 6.30 -18.06 -2.53
N LEU A 98 5.52 -17.27 -1.79
CA LEU A 98 4.18 -16.88 -2.23
C LEU A 98 4.20 -15.81 -3.33
N GLY A 99 5.14 -14.86 -3.28
CA GLY A 99 5.33 -13.82 -4.28
C GLY A 99 5.49 -14.36 -5.71
N PRO A 100 6.53 -15.18 -5.99
CA PRO A 100 6.70 -15.84 -7.29
C PRO A 100 5.53 -16.75 -7.63
N ALA A 101 4.98 -17.48 -6.65
CA ALA A 101 3.91 -18.43 -6.91
C ALA A 101 2.63 -17.76 -7.46
N LEU A 102 2.41 -16.50 -7.10
CA LEU A 102 1.32 -15.69 -7.63
C LEU A 102 1.59 -15.17 -9.06
N HIS A 103 2.83 -15.05 -9.53
CA HIS A 103 3.17 -14.33 -10.77
C HIS A 103 3.87 -15.17 -11.85
N GLN A 104 4.80 -16.06 -11.50
CA GLN A 104 5.69 -16.75 -12.45
C GLN A 104 5.27 -18.19 -12.80
N ASN A 105 4.03 -18.57 -12.48
CA ASN A 105 3.54 -19.93 -12.62
C ASN A 105 2.48 -20.08 -13.72
N THR A 106 2.12 -21.33 -14.03
CA THR A 106 1.01 -21.61 -14.95
C THR A 106 -0.33 -21.12 -14.39
N VAL A 107 -1.32 -20.86 -15.25
CA VAL A 107 -2.64 -20.35 -14.80
C VAL A 107 -3.29 -21.25 -13.75
N GLU A 108 -3.16 -22.57 -13.89
CA GLU A 108 -3.67 -23.55 -12.92
C GLU A 108 -3.00 -23.43 -11.54
N GLU A 109 -1.69 -23.18 -11.53
CA GLU A 109 -0.90 -22.98 -10.31
C GLU A 109 -1.18 -21.64 -9.65
N ILE A 110 -1.40 -20.59 -10.45
CA ILE A 110 -1.84 -19.29 -9.95
C ILE A 110 -3.23 -19.43 -9.32
N ILE A 111 -4.14 -20.20 -9.93
CA ILE A 111 -5.45 -20.51 -9.34
C ILE A 111 -5.30 -21.21 -7.99
N ALA A 112 -4.49 -22.27 -7.92
CA ALA A 112 -4.25 -23.00 -6.67
C ALA A 112 -3.66 -22.07 -5.59
N THR A 113 -2.63 -21.31 -5.95
CA THR A 113 -1.96 -20.35 -5.05
C THR A 113 -2.91 -19.26 -4.55
N THR A 114 -3.77 -18.72 -5.41
CA THR A 114 -4.75 -17.69 -5.04
C THR A 114 -5.80 -18.24 -4.08
N ALA A 115 -6.25 -19.49 -4.29
CA ALA A 115 -7.16 -20.17 -3.38
C ALA A 115 -6.50 -20.51 -2.03
N TYR A 116 -5.22 -20.90 -2.03
CA TYR A 116 -4.46 -21.08 -0.80
C TYR A 116 -4.32 -19.78 -0.02
N LEU A 117 -3.99 -18.67 -0.69
CA LEU A 117 -3.92 -17.35 -0.04
C LEU A 117 -5.26 -16.94 0.58
N GLU A 118 -6.39 -17.13 -0.13
CA GLU A 118 -7.73 -16.89 0.43
C GLU A 118 -7.96 -17.72 1.70
N LEU A 119 -7.65 -19.02 1.65
CA LEU A 119 -7.78 -19.92 2.79
C LEU A 119 -6.87 -19.51 3.97
N PHE A 120 -5.65 -19.04 3.70
CA PHE A 120 -4.73 -18.57 4.75
C PHE A 120 -5.30 -17.34 5.46
N LEU A 121 -5.80 -16.35 4.71
CA LEU A 121 -6.43 -15.16 5.29
C LEU A 121 -7.67 -15.52 6.13
N ARG A 122 -8.43 -16.53 5.71
CA ARG A 122 -9.61 -17.01 6.43
C ARG A 122 -9.27 -17.81 7.69
N THR A 123 -8.09 -18.42 7.77
CA THR A 123 -7.68 -19.29 8.89
C THR A 123 -6.91 -18.52 9.96
N ILE A 124 -6.22 -17.43 9.61
CA ILE A 124 -5.49 -16.60 10.56
C ILE A 124 -6.47 -15.83 11.46
N THR A 125 -6.31 -15.98 12.77
CA THR A 125 -7.13 -15.25 13.77
C THR A 125 -6.37 -14.12 14.46
N GLU A 126 -5.03 -14.21 14.55
CA GLU A 126 -4.23 -13.19 15.22
C GLU A 126 -4.04 -11.95 14.34
N PRO A 127 -4.32 -10.75 14.86
CA PRO A 127 -4.32 -9.53 14.06
C PRO A 127 -2.93 -9.17 13.53
N ILE A 128 -1.87 -9.47 14.29
CA ILE A 128 -0.50 -9.12 13.92
C ILE A 128 -0.03 -10.00 12.74
N LEU A 129 -0.38 -11.29 12.77
CA LEU A 129 -0.11 -12.20 11.66
C LEU A 129 -0.93 -11.83 10.42
N LEU A 130 -2.20 -11.48 10.61
CA LEU A 130 -3.06 -11.03 9.52
C LEU A 130 -2.50 -9.75 8.87
N GLN A 131 -2.05 -8.78 9.67
CA GLN A 131 -1.44 -7.55 9.18
C GLN A 131 -0.20 -7.82 8.32
N MET A 132 0.61 -8.83 8.66
CA MET A 132 1.75 -9.25 7.84
C MET A 132 1.30 -9.73 6.45
N PHE A 133 0.27 -10.57 6.37
CA PHE A 133 -0.28 -11.04 5.09
C PHE A 133 -0.90 -9.91 4.27
N LEU A 134 -1.63 -8.99 4.93
CA LEU A 134 -2.20 -7.82 4.27
C LEU A 134 -1.11 -6.87 3.75
N LYS A 135 -0.06 -6.61 4.55
CA LYS A 135 1.12 -5.85 4.11
C LYS A 135 1.77 -6.50 2.90
N PHE A 136 1.89 -7.82 2.88
CA PHE A 136 2.41 -8.53 1.72
C PHE A 136 1.55 -8.25 0.46
N ILE A 137 0.22 -8.37 0.55
CA ILE A 137 -0.69 -8.16 -0.59
C ILE A 137 -0.65 -6.71 -1.09
N LEU A 138 -0.66 -5.73 -0.18
CA LEU A 138 -0.77 -4.31 -0.52
C LEU A 138 0.57 -3.69 -0.97
N THR A 139 1.68 -4.09 -0.35
CA THR A 139 2.97 -3.39 -0.52
C THR A 139 3.99 -4.20 -1.33
N SER A 140 3.86 -5.53 -1.44
CA SER A 140 4.89 -6.32 -2.13
C SER A 140 4.86 -6.08 -3.63
N CYS A 141 6.05 -5.94 -4.20
CA CYS A 141 6.29 -5.78 -5.62
C CYS A 141 7.02 -7.01 -6.15
N TYR A 142 6.58 -7.51 -7.30
CA TYR A 142 7.16 -8.63 -7.99
C TYR A 142 7.35 -8.27 -9.48
N ASP A 143 8.56 -8.39 -9.99
CA ASP A 143 8.94 -7.97 -11.35
C ASP A 143 8.50 -6.53 -11.70
N GLY A 144 8.48 -5.62 -10.72
CA GLY A 144 8.07 -4.21 -10.91
C GLY A 144 6.57 -3.96 -10.81
N HIS A 145 5.75 -5.00 -10.59
CA HIS A 145 4.31 -4.90 -10.42
C HIS A 145 3.89 -5.21 -8.98
N LEU A 146 3.03 -4.36 -8.40
CA LEU A 146 2.43 -4.64 -7.09
C LEU A 146 1.55 -5.89 -7.17
N VAL A 147 1.64 -6.76 -6.16
CA VAL A 147 0.80 -7.96 -6.05
C VAL A 147 -0.67 -7.60 -6.18
N LEU A 148 -1.11 -6.52 -5.52
CA LEU A 148 -2.48 -6.04 -5.59
C LEU A 148 -2.92 -5.68 -7.02
N ASN A 149 -2.11 -4.94 -7.76
CA ASN A 149 -2.45 -4.55 -9.13
C ASN A 149 -2.61 -5.78 -10.03
N SER A 150 -1.69 -6.74 -9.90
CA SER A 150 -1.77 -8.01 -10.61
C SER A 150 -3.04 -8.80 -10.26
N LEU A 151 -3.53 -8.73 -9.01
CA LEU A 151 -4.80 -9.35 -8.62
C LEU A 151 -6.00 -8.60 -9.21
N VAL A 152 -5.96 -7.27 -9.24
CA VAL A 152 -7.03 -6.44 -9.84
C VAL A 152 -7.12 -6.69 -11.36
N ASP A 153 -5.99 -6.76 -12.06
CA ASP A 153 -5.96 -7.01 -13.51
C ASP A 153 -6.60 -8.36 -13.88
N ARG A 154 -6.48 -9.37 -13.01
CA ARG A 154 -7.12 -10.68 -13.21
C ARG A 154 -8.64 -10.62 -13.17
N LEU A 155 -9.24 -9.63 -12.51
CA LEU A 155 -10.69 -9.48 -12.45
C LEU A 155 -11.31 -9.13 -13.81
N GLY A 156 -10.52 -8.51 -14.70
CA GLY A 156 -10.96 -8.20 -16.06
C GLY A 156 -11.08 -9.44 -16.97
N ALA A 157 -10.55 -10.60 -16.56
CA ALA A 157 -10.57 -11.81 -17.36
C ALA A 157 -11.86 -12.63 -17.16
N GLN A 158 -12.40 -13.22 -18.24
CA GLN A 158 -13.50 -14.19 -18.16
C GLN A 158 -12.95 -15.61 -17.98
N SER A 159 -12.41 -15.89 -16.79
CA SER A 159 -11.80 -17.20 -16.49
C SER A 159 -12.05 -17.64 -15.05
N ARG A 160 -11.84 -18.93 -14.77
CA ARG A 160 -11.87 -19.48 -13.40
C ARG A 160 -10.93 -18.73 -12.45
N LEU A 161 -9.82 -18.20 -12.96
CA LEU A 161 -8.91 -17.35 -12.18
C LEU A 161 -9.62 -16.10 -11.65
N CYS A 162 -10.51 -15.48 -12.44
CA CYS A 162 -11.31 -14.34 -11.98
C CYS A 162 -12.25 -14.73 -10.83
N LEU A 163 -12.95 -15.86 -10.93
CA LEU A 163 -13.84 -16.34 -9.85
C LEU A 163 -13.10 -16.55 -8.53
N VAL A 164 -11.95 -17.22 -8.57
CA VAL A 164 -11.13 -17.48 -7.38
C VAL A 164 -10.56 -16.17 -6.82
N THR A 165 -10.10 -15.27 -7.70
CA THR A 165 -9.61 -13.94 -7.29
C THR A 165 -10.72 -13.10 -6.67
N MET A 166 -11.96 -13.17 -7.19
CA MET A 166 -13.13 -12.52 -6.58
C MET A 166 -13.45 -13.09 -5.19
N SER A 167 -13.28 -14.40 -4.98
CA SER A 167 -13.42 -14.99 -3.64
C SER A 167 -12.37 -14.46 -2.66
N LEU A 168 -11.13 -14.28 -3.12
CA LEU A 168 -10.07 -13.63 -2.33
C LEU A 168 -10.46 -12.18 -1.99
N PHE A 169 -10.90 -11.38 -2.96
CA PHE A 169 -11.34 -10.01 -2.71
C PHE A 169 -12.54 -9.92 -1.77
N ARG A 170 -13.50 -10.84 -1.88
CA ARG A 170 -14.60 -10.94 -0.93
C ARG A 170 -14.07 -11.16 0.48
N THR A 171 -13.14 -12.08 0.66
CA THR A 171 -12.51 -12.35 1.97
C THR A 171 -11.76 -11.13 2.49
N LEU A 172 -11.00 -10.44 1.64
CA LEU A 172 -10.30 -9.19 2.00
C LEU A 172 -11.27 -8.07 2.44
N LEU A 173 -12.41 -7.93 1.77
CA LEU A 173 -13.44 -6.96 2.15
C LEU A 173 -14.15 -7.38 3.44
N ASP A 174 -14.41 -8.68 3.63
CA ASP A 174 -15.06 -9.22 4.83
C ASP A 174 -14.20 -9.02 6.10
N LEU A 175 -12.88 -8.84 5.97
CA LEU A 175 -11.99 -8.46 7.09
C LEU A 175 -12.26 -7.06 7.64
N ASN A 176 -12.90 -6.17 6.85
CA ASN A 176 -13.21 -4.78 7.21
C ASN A 176 -12.00 -3.96 7.72
N CYS A 177 -10.78 -4.27 7.25
CA CYS A 177 -9.58 -3.51 7.60
C CYS A 177 -9.60 -2.15 6.88
N GLU A 178 -9.36 -1.07 7.63
CA GLU A 178 -9.35 0.30 7.10
C GLU A 178 -8.37 0.45 5.93
N ASP A 179 -7.13 -0.02 6.09
CA ASP A 179 -6.09 0.07 5.05
C ASP A 179 -6.49 -0.63 3.75
N VAL A 180 -7.12 -1.81 3.87
CA VAL A 180 -7.58 -2.59 2.72
C VAL A 180 -8.77 -1.91 2.04
N LEU A 181 -9.75 -1.46 2.82
CA LEU A 181 -10.90 -0.72 2.29
C LEU A 181 -10.47 0.60 1.65
N PHE A 182 -9.48 1.27 2.24
CA PHE A 182 -8.92 2.49 1.68
C PHE A 182 -8.29 2.21 0.31
N GLU A 183 -7.37 1.25 0.24
CA GLU A 183 -6.64 0.97 -0.99
C GLU A 183 -7.55 0.43 -2.11
N LEU A 184 -8.54 -0.42 -1.78
CA LEU A 184 -9.43 -1.04 -2.75
C LEU A 184 -10.62 -0.16 -3.17
N VAL A 185 -11.19 0.61 -2.24
CA VAL A 185 -12.48 1.28 -2.41
C VAL A 185 -12.34 2.78 -2.26
N PHE A 186 -11.91 3.25 -1.08
CA PHE A 186 -11.98 4.69 -0.80
C PHE A 186 -11.00 5.51 -1.63
N ARG A 187 -9.82 4.98 -1.98
CA ARG A 187 -8.87 5.63 -2.87
C ARG A 187 -9.50 6.07 -4.20
N TYR A 188 -10.45 5.30 -4.72
CA TYR A 188 -11.15 5.61 -5.97
C TYR A 188 -12.44 6.41 -5.76
N LEU A 189 -13.05 6.33 -4.57
CA LEU A 189 -14.29 7.06 -4.24
C LEU A 189 -14.06 8.47 -3.68
N ILE A 190 -12.99 8.69 -2.90
CA ILE A 190 -12.66 9.97 -2.26
C ILE A 190 -12.60 11.13 -3.26
N PRO A 191 -11.99 10.98 -4.45
CA PRO A 191 -11.99 12.04 -5.46
C PRO A 191 -13.39 12.41 -6.00
N CYS A 192 -14.42 11.62 -5.68
CA CYS A 192 -15.82 11.84 -6.07
C CYS A 192 -16.01 12.12 -7.57
N THR A 193 -15.13 11.57 -8.42
CA THR A 193 -15.19 11.72 -9.88
C THR A 193 -16.50 11.15 -10.46
N HIS A 194 -17.04 10.13 -9.80
CA HIS A 194 -18.32 9.49 -10.09
C HIS A 194 -19.54 10.36 -9.74
N VAL A 195 -19.39 11.39 -8.90
CA VAL A 195 -20.50 12.27 -8.51
C VAL A 195 -20.66 13.40 -9.53
N MET A 196 -21.91 13.67 -9.92
CA MET A 196 -22.24 14.79 -10.81
C MET A 196 -21.79 16.12 -10.21
N VAL A 197 -21.15 16.98 -11.02
CA VAL A 197 -20.51 18.24 -10.55
C VAL A 197 -21.46 19.14 -9.75
N SER A 198 -22.75 19.19 -10.10
CA SER A 198 -23.77 19.97 -9.38
C SER A 198 -24.09 19.46 -7.98
N GLN A 199 -23.78 18.19 -7.69
CA GLN A 199 -23.99 17.55 -6.39
C GLN A 199 -22.72 17.51 -5.54
N ARG A 200 -21.54 17.75 -6.14
CA ARG A 200 -20.26 17.79 -5.42
C ARG A 200 -20.23 18.87 -4.34
N SER A 201 -20.85 20.03 -4.55
CA SER A 201 -20.95 21.08 -3.53
C SER A 201 -21.73 20.68 -2.27
N ARG A 202 -22.50 19.57 -2.32
CA ARG A 202 -23.23 19.01 -1.17
C ARG A 202 -22.42 17.96 -0.41
N VAL A 203 -21.37 17.40 -1.02
CA VAL A 203 -20.41 16.52 -0.37
C VAL A 203 -19.35 17.42 0.25
N ARG A 204 -19.43 17.66 1.57
CA ARG A 204 -18.42 18.46 2.27
C ARG A 204 -17.07 17.73 2.24
N ASP A 205 -16.01 18.52 2.08
CA ASP A 205 -14.59 18.12 2.06
C ASP A 205 -14.20 17.17 0.92
N LEU A 206 -14.40 17.62 -0.33
CA LEU A 206 -13.70 17.06 -1.49
C LEU A 206 -12.21 17.40 -1.40
N ASP A 207 -11.44 16.49 -0.83
CA ASP A 207 -9.99 16.31 -1.05
C ASP A 207 -9.20 17.60 -1.33
N LEU A 208 -9.36 18.63 -0.46
CA LEU A 208 -8.60 19.88 -0.59
C LEU A 208 -7.11 19.65 -0.34
N TYR A 209 -6.77 18.62 0.44
CA TYR A 209 -5.43 18.39 0.94
C TYR A 209 -4.53 17.69 -0.08
N ASN A 210 -5.01 16.74 -0.91
CA ASN A 210 -4.15 16.08 -1.88
C ASN A 210 -3.70 16.99 -3.03
N GLN A 211 -4.60 17.77 -3.64
CA GLN A 211 -4.21 18.69 -4.71
C GLN A 211 -3.32 19.84 -4.22
N ALA A 212 -3.54 20.30 -2.99
CA ALA A 212 -2.68 21.29 -2.38
C ALA A 212 -1.30 20.70 -2.04
N ALA A 213 -1.26 19.49 -1.47
CA ALA A 213 -0.03 18.78 -1.14
C ALA A 213 0.81 18.50 -2.38
N ASP A 214 0.23 17.97 -3.48
CA ASP A 214 0.94 17.75 -4.73
C ASP A 214 1.55 19.05 -5.29
N LYS A 215 0.81 20.17 -5.20
CA LYS A 215 1.35 21.49 -5.57
C LYS A 215 2.50 21.90 -4.65
N PHE A 216 2.37 21.74 -3.33
CA PHE A 216 3.46 22.05 -2.40
C PHE A 216 4.69 21.17 -2.63
N LEU A 217 4.50 19.88 -2.90
CA LEU A 217 5.59 18.94 -3.22
C LEU A 217 6.24 19.29 -4.57
N SER A 218 5.46 19.76 -5.56
CA SER A 218 6.00 20.25 -6.83
C SER A 218 6.83 21.53 -6.71
N LEU A 219 6.64 22.28 -5.62
CA LEU A 219 7.41 23.49 -5.30
C LEU A 219 8.72 23.18 -4.55
N ILE A 220 8.97 21.92 -4.19
CA ILE A 220 10.23 21.52 -3.58
C ILE A 220 11.36 21.68 -4.62
N PRO A 221 12.35 22.54 -4.36
CA PRO A 221 13.43 22.78 -5.32
C PRO A 221 14.29 21.51 -5.46
N ALA A 222 14.64 21.15 -6.71
CA ALA A 222 15.42 19.96 -7.04
C ALA A 222 16.78 19.85 -6.34
N SER A 223 17.30 20.95 -5.79
CA SER A 223 18.51 20.99 -4.96
C SER A 223 18.36 20.31 -3.59
N SER A 224 17.13 20.05 -3.13
CA SER A 224 16.85 19.37 -1.86
C SER A 224 16.75 17.84 -1.97
N VAL A 225 16.77 17.29 -3.19
CA VAL A 225 16.73 15.83 -3.47
C VAL A 225 18.15 15.23 -3.57
N LEU A 226 19.19 16.03 -3.42
CA LEU A 226 20.57 15.55 -3.38
C LEU A 226 21.02 15.33 -1.94
N HIS A 227 20.93 14.08 -1.46
CA HIS A 227 22.04 13.35 -0.81
C HIS A 227 21.56 12.01 -0.19
N SER A 228 21.52 10.96 -1.00
CA SER A 228 22.07 9.66 -0.59
C SER A 228 22.39 8.84 -1.83
N ASN A 229 23.57 9.08 -2.40
CA ASN A 229 24.34 8.06 -3.08
C ASN A 229 25.80 8.51 -3.11
N GLY A 230 26.58 7.99 -2.18
CA GLY A 230 28.02 8.08 -2.24
C GLY A 230 28.53 7.22 -3.38
N ASN A 231 29.30 7.83 -4.29
CA ASN A 231 30.66 7.40 -4.63
C ASN A 231 31.17 8.13 -5.88
N GLY A 232 32.36 8.74 -5.75
CA GLY A 232 33.34 8.74 -6.83
C GLY A 232 33.56 10.04 -7.61
N SER A 233 34.75 10.60 -7.41
CA SER A 233 35.60 11.31 -8.38
C SER A 233 35.40 12.81 -8.70
N SER A 234 36.26 13.59 -8.02
CA SER A 234 37.30 14.50 -8.57
C SER A 234 36.97 15.90 -9.15
N LEU A 235 37.55 16.92 -8.46
CA LEU A 235 38.33 18.09 -8.94
C LEU A 235 37.63 19.06 -9.95
N THR A 236 37.66 20.40 -9.82
CA THR A 236 38.73 21.34 -9.45
C THR A 236 38.19 22.71 -9.00
N THR A 237 39.01 23.38 -8.19
CA THR A 237 38.95 24.78 -7.73
C THR A 237 39.34 25.79 -8.83
N SER A 238 38.59 26.90 -8.95
CA SER A 238 39.17 28.22 -9.30
C SER A 238 38.25 29.41 -8.96
N GLN A 239 38.61 30.07 -7.84
CA GLN A 239 38.64 31.52 -7.57
C GLN A 239 37.81 32.50 -8.44
N SER A 240 36.94 33.30 -7.80
CA SER A 240 37.12 34.76 -7.59
C SER A 240 35.80 35.50 -7.30
N THR A 241 35.83 36.41 -6.35
CA THR A 241 34.87 37.51 -6.08
C THR A 241 35.62 38.85 -6.31
N PRO A 242 35.02 40.08 -6.33
CA PRO A 242 33.61 40.51 -6.30
C PRO A 242 33.26 41.74 -7.23
N VAL A 243 32.03 42.26 -7.09
CA VAL A 243 31.52 43.65 -7.29
C VAL A 243 30.92 44.10 -8.65
N SER A 244 29.63 44.45 -8.54
CA SER A 244 28.80 45.46 -9.24
C SER A 244 28.54 45.43 -10.75
N SER A 245 27.27 45.26 -11.11
CA SER A 245 26.49 46.29 -11.83
C SER A 245 24.99 45.94 -11.82
N LEU A 246 24.17 46.86 -11.30
CA LEU A 246 22.72 46.96 -11.57
C LEU A 246 22.54 47.81 -12.86
N PRO A 247 21.38 47.72 -13.53
CA PRO A 247 20.32 48.67 -13.20
C PRO A 247 18.90 48.07 -13.10
N PHE A 248 18.11 48.87 -12.39
CA PHE A 248 16.72 48.75 -11.97
C PHE A 248 15.75 49.28 -13.07
N THR A 249 14.44 49.11 -12.84
CA THR A 249 13.24 49.63 -13.56
C THR A 249 12.79 48.89 -14.85
N SER A 250 11.51 48.60 -15.12
CA SER A 250 10.23 48.86 -14.43
C SER A 250 9.07 48.17 -15.17
N VAL A 251 8.12 47.56 -14.44
CA VAL A 251 6.64 47.65 -14.65
C VAL A 251 6.01 47.38 -13.26
N PHE A 252 5.84 48.39 -12.37
CA PHE A 252 4.62 49.18 -12.12
C PHE A 252 3.33 48.32 -12.02
N SER A 253 2.91 47.86 -10.85
CA SER A 253 2.07 48.53 -9.81
C SER A 253 0.65 48.95 -10.26
N SER A 254 -0.35 48.41 -9.54
CA SER A 254 -1.76 48.84 -9.34
C SER A 254 -2.61 47.57 -9.19
N LEU A 255 -3.41 47.30 -8.14
CA LEU A 255 -4.14 48.14 -7.21
C LEU A 255 -4.39 47.35 -5.90
N GLN A 256 -3.88 47.87 -4.79
CA GLN A 256 -4.62 47.86 -3.53
C GLN A 256 -5.65 49.00 -3.63
N ASN A 257 -6.92 48.70 -3.37
CA ASN A 257 -7.87 49.57 -2.66
C ASN A 257 -9.26 48.90 -2.61
N MET A 258 -9.67 48.48 -1.42
CA MET A 258 -11.08 48.21 -1.09
C MET A 258 -11.73 49.50 -0.57
N PRO A 259 -13.04 49.70 -0.82
CA PRO A 259 -13.93 50.13 0.26
C PRO A 259 -15.26 49.31 0.30
N PRO A 260 -16.02 49.40 1.41
CA PRO A 260 -17.09 48.45 1.73
C PRO A 260 -18.49 48.90 1.29
N GLY A 261 -19.36 47.90 1.08
CA GLY A 261 -20.82 47.97 1.29
C GLY A 261 -21.66 48.80 0.31
N SER A 262 -22.63 48.17 -0.36
CA SER A 262 -24.07 48.49 -0.21
C SER A 262 -24.93 47.71 -1.21
N ARG A 263 -25.97 47.10 -0.65
CA ARG A 263 -27.30 46.75 -1.19
C ARG A 263 -27.59 46.96 -2.69
N GLY A 264 -28.09 45.88 -3.29
CA GLY A 264 -29.36 45.89 -4.04
C GLY A 264 -29.26 46.21 -5.52
N GLY A 265 -29.72 45.28 -6.36
CA GLY A 265 -29.91 45.55 -7.79
C GLY A 265 -30.08 44.30 -8.62
N SER A 266 -31.35 43.94 -8.83
CA SER A 266 -31.85 42.94 -9.79
C SER A 266 -31.37 43.19 -11.23
N LEU A 267 -31.67 42.21 -12.11
CA LEU A 267 -31.74 42.22 -13.59
C LEU A 267 -30.61 41.41 -14.27
N ARG A 268 -30.82 40.52 -15.24
CA ARG A 268 -32.00 40.02 -15.97
C ARG A 268 -31.52 38.82 -16.81
N LEU A 269 -32.28 37.72 -16.83
CA LEU A 269 -32.04 36.56 -17.70
C LEU A 269 -32.01 36.99 -19.19
N LYS A 270 -30.99 36.54 -19.93
CA LYS A 270 -31.08 36.43 -21.39
C LYS A 270 -30.89 34.97 -21.81
N ARG A 271 -31.99 34.41 -22.29
CA ARG A 271 -32.16 33.09 -22.90
C ARG A 271 -31.59 33.14 -24.32
N HIS A 272 -30.75 32.17 -24.68
CA HIS A 272 -30.50 31.81 -26.08
C HIS A 272 -30.59 30.29 -26.26
N GLN A 273 -31.31 29.88 -27.32
CA GLN A 273 -31.57 28.51 -27.75
C GLN A 273 -30.60 28.08 -28.86
N ARG A 274 -30.07 26.83 -28.74
CA ARG A 274 -29.70 25.77 -29.73
C ARG A 274 -28.83 26.14 -30.95
N SER A 275 -27.87 25.35 -31.47
CA SER A 275 -27.33 23.97 -31.36
C SER A 275 -26.17 23.86 -32.42
N PRO A 276 -25.64 22.69 -32.86
CA PRO A 276 -24.96 21.55 -32.22
C PRO A 276 -23.51 21.33 -32.74
N SER A 277 -22.60 20.70 -31.97
CA SER A 277 -21.45 19.96 -32.55
C SER A 277 -20.68 19.11 -31.54
N THR A 278 -20.53 17.84 -31.91
CA THR A 278 -19.50 16.83 -31.62
C THR A 278 -18.14 17.28 -31.07
N SER A 279 -17.68 16.59 -30.00
CA SER A 279 -16.28 16.18 -29.78
C SER A 279 -16.28 15.02 -28.77
N SER A 280 -16.06 13.78 -29.20
CA SER A 280 -14.76 13.12 -29.38
C SER A 280 -13.95 13.03 -28.08
N PHE A 281 -14.06 11.84 -27.47
CA PHE A 281 -13.15 11.13 -26.57
C PHE A 281 -11.84 11.84 -26.19
N ALA A 282 -11.70 12.14 -24.90
CA ALA A 282 -10.42 12.32 -24.21
C ALA A 282 -10.18 11.11 -23.29
N PHE A 283 -9.96 9.94 -23.90
CA PHE A 283 -9.62 8.70 -23.16
C PHE A 283 -8.13 8.69 -22.74
N GLY A 284 -7.27 9.44 -23.44
CA GLY A 284 -5.82 9.44 -23.21
C GLY A 284 -5.32 10.28 -22.02
N GLU A 285 -6.14 11.15 -21.42
CA GLU A 285 -5.74 11.93 -20.24
C GLU A 285 -5.90 11.15 -18.93
N VAL A 286 -6.84 10.20 -18.87
CA VAL A 286 -7.10 9.38 -17.68
C VAL A 286 -5.98 8.36 -17.47
N GLU A 287 -5.51 7.69 -18.53
CA GLU A 287 -4.37 6.76 -18.46
C GLU A 287 -3.07 7.46 -18.02
N ARG A 288 -2.87 8.72 -18.43
CA ARG A 288 -1.66 9.49 -18.10
C ARG A 288 -1.61 9.91 -16.64
N LEU A 289 -2.76 10.28 -16.06
CA LEU A 289 -2.90 10.58 -14.64
C LEU A 289 -2.79 9.32 -13.77
N GLN A 290 -3.35 8.20 -14.22
CA GLN A 290 -3.25 6.92 -13.53
C GLN A 290 -1.79 6.41 -13.51
N SER A 291 -1.05 6.59 -14.60
CA SER A 291 0.38 6.26 -14.70
C SER A 291 1.28 7.16 -13.83
N GLN A 292 0.92 8.43 -13.63
CA GLN A 292 1.66 9.35 -12.74
C GLN A 292 1.40 9.06 -11.26
N MET A 293 0.15 8.71 -10.90
CA MET A 293 -0.22 8.35 -9.52
C MET A 293 0.37 7.01 -9.07
N LEU A 294 0.53 6.05 -10.00
CA LEU A 294 1.17 4.76 -9.71
C LEU A 294 2.68 4.88 -9.47
N LYS A 295 3.37 5.82 -10.13
CA LYS A 295 4.82 6.05 -9.93
C LYS A 295 5.15 6.76 -8.61
N PHE A 296 4.28 7.67 -8.15
CA PHE A 296 4.52 8.39 -6.89
C PHE A 296 4.18 7.57 -5.64
N GLY A 297 3.22 6.63 -5.74
CA GLY A 297 2.84 5.77 -4.62
C GLY A 297 3.90 4.73 -4.23
N THR A 298 4.72 4.26 -5.19
CA THR A 298 5.75 3.24 -4.95
C THR A 298 6.99 3.77 -4.23
N ASP A 299 7.37 5.04 -4.44
CA ASP A 299 8.57 5.61 -3.84
C ASP A 299 8.39 6.01 -2.37
N PHE A 300 7.14 6.15 -1.90
CA PHE A 300 6.84 6.54 -0.52
C PHE A 300 7.01 5.37 0.48
N TYR A 301 6.74 4.14 0.06
CA TYR A 301 6.78 2.97 0.95
C TYR A 301 8.17 2.31 1.06
N ALA A 302 9.14 2.67 0.20
CA ALA A 302 10.46 2.04 0.17
C ALA A 302 11.43 2.56 1.25
N ASN A 303 11.11 3.65 1.96
CA ASN A 303 12.06 4.34 2.84
C ASN A 303 11.66 4.42 4.32
N ILE A 304 10.69 3.62 4.78
CA ILE A 304 10.39 3.51 6.21
C ILE A 304 11.27 2.40 6.82
N SER A 305 12.56 2.69 6.92
CA SER A 305 13.47 1.98 7.82
C SER A 305 13.47 2.69 9.18
N GLU A 306 13.14 1.93 10.22
CA GLU A 306 13.31 2.23 11.66
C GLU A 306 12.69 3.54 12.17
N ILE A 307 11.43 3.47 12.62
CA ILE A 307 10.88 4.48 13.52
C ILE A 307 10.42 3.77 14.81
N GLN A 308 11.24 3.90 15.85
CA GLN A 308 10.79 3.71 17.23
C GLN A 308 9.56 4.59 17.51
N PRO A 309 8.63 4.17 18.41
CA PRO A 309 7.38 4.88 18.63
C PRO A 309 7.62 6.19 19.41
N SER A 310 8.10 7.22 18.72
CA SER A 310 8.03 8.59 19.22
C SER A 310 6.63 9.13 18.93
N SER A 311 5.97 9.64 19.97
CA SER A 311 4.62 10.17 19.88
C SER A 311 4.62 11.34 18.89
N TYR A 312 3.54 11.51 18.11
CA TYR A 312 3.33 12.65 17.21
C TYR A 312 3.63 14.01 17.87
N MET A 313 3.45 14.09 19.20
CA MET A 313 3.76 15.26 20.01
C MET A 313 5.27 15.56 20.16
N ASP A 314 6.12 14.54 20.06
CA ASP A 314 7.58 14.69 20.07
C ASP A 314 8.07 15.25 18.73
N TYR A 315 7.53 14.77 17.61
CA TYR A 315 7.78 15.31 16.27
C TYR A 315 7.43 16.80 16.18
N LEU A 316 6.26 17.21 16.69
CA LEU A 316 5.86 18.63 16.71
C LEU A 316 6.78 19.49 17.59
N ARG A 317 7.28 18.94 18.71
CA ARG A 317 8.22 19.65 19.60
C ARG A 317 9.60 19.81 18.97
N GLU A 318 10.05 18.83 18.20
CA GLU A 318 11.29 18.89 17.42
C GLU A 318 11.19 19.93 16.31
N ALA A 319 10.11 19.88 15.53
CA ALA A 319 9.83 20.84 14.46
C ALA A 319 9.77 22.28 14.98
N HIS A 320 9.11 22.50 16.12
CA HIS A 320 9.00 23.82 16.74
C HIS A 320 10.34 24.33 17.32
N ARG A 321 11.25 23.42 17.71
CA ARG A 321 12.61 23.80 18.13
C ARG A 321 13.45 24.27 16.94
N ASN A 322 13.36 23.55 15.82
CA ASN A 322 14.11 23.88 14.60
C ASN A 322 13.69 25.21 13.95
N VAL A 323 12.43 25.62 14.12
CA VAL A 323 11.97 26.95 13.68
C VAL A 323 12.59 28.07 14.50
N LYS A 324 12.80 27.87 15.82
CA LYS A 324 13.39 28.89 16.70
C LYS A 324 14.90 29.05 16.50
N THR A 325 15.59 28.06 15.96
CA THR A 325 17.02 28.15 15.65
C THR A 325 17.31 28.89 14.34
N CYS A 326 16.27 29.19 13.55
CA CYS A 326 16.38 29.94 12.29
C CYS A 326 15.99 31.42 12.41
N THR A 327 15.78 31.93 13.63
CA THR A 327 15.59 33.36 13.94
C THR A 327 16.71 33.87 14.83
#